data_AF-A0AAV8H4C5-F1
#
_entry.id   AF-A0AAV8H4C5-F1
#
_cell.length_a   1.000
_cell.length_b   1.000
_cell.length_c   1.000
_cell.angle_alpha   90.00
_cell.angle_beta   90.00
_cell.angle_gamma   90.00
#
_symmetry.space_group_name_H-M   'P 1'
#
loop_
_entity.id
_entity.type
_entity.pdbx_description
1 polymer ?
#
loop_
_entity_poly.entity_id
_entity_poly.type
_entity_poly.pdbx_seq_one_letter_code
_entity_poly.pdbx_strand_id
1 'polypeptide(L)'
;MTGAPIARSLFFSFPQDTNTYHINTQFLLGRGVMISPVLNQGEVTVDAYFPKGRWFNLFDYAQTVHEDEGAHLTLDAPEDTINVHLNGGNILAIQQEALTTELARKSSFELLVAFGEENNASGELFLDDGESVEMAADGNEWSSVSFGSEVVEGSEIRISSTVMNGGNGFGKDLVVEKVVFLGLDFELEVKGVSINGNYSNVKVEYEKKGGFGLLEIQGLKQLIGEEFEIKVEIK
;
A
#
# COMPACT_ATOMS: atom_id res chain seq x y z
N MET A 1 -11.39 11.14 -13.03
CA MET A 1 -11.87 9.81 -12.60
C MET A 1 -11.91 8.88 -13.80
N THR A 2 -11.48 7.62 -13.65
CA THR A 2 -11.29 6.67 -14.78
C THR A 2 -12.51 5.78 -15.08
N GLY A 3 -13.53 5.77 -14.22
CA GLY A 3 -14.68 4.88 -14.34
C GLY A 3 -14.38 3.41 -13.98
N ALA A 4 -13.19 3.12 -13.46
CA ALA A 4 -12.81 1.79 -13.03
C ALA A 4 -13.63 1.36 -11.78
N PRO A 5 -14.05 0.09 -11.67
CA PRO A 5 -14.74 -0.40 -10.47
C PRO A 5 -13.86 -0.31 -9.22
N ILE A 6 -14.48 -0.15 -8.05
CA ILE A 6 -13.79 -0.21 -6.75
C ILE A 6 -13.43 -1.67 -6.44
N ALA A 7 -14.45 -2.54 -6.38
CA ALA A 7 -14.26 -3.98 -6.35
C ALA A 7 -14.14 -4.51 -7.77
N ARG A 8 -13.01 -5.15 -8.09
CA ARG A 8 -12.66 -5.61 -9.44
C ARG A 8 -12.53 -7.12 -9.46
N SER A 9 -13.01 -7.76 -10.51
CA SER A 9 -12.65 -9.14 -10.80
C SER A 9 -11.15 -9.24 -11.13
N LEU A 10 -10.56 -10.42 -10.96
CA LEU A 10 -9.15 -10.62 -11.29
C LEU A 10 -8.90 -10.37 -12.79
N PHE A 11 -9.77 -10.83 -13.69
CA PHE A 11 -9.62 -10.61 -15.13
C PHE A 11 -9.66 -9.13 -15.55
N PHE A 12 -10.29 -8.25 -14.75
CA PHE A 12 -10.28 -6.82 -15.04
C PHE A 12 -8.88 -6.23 -14.82
N SER A 13 -8.20 -6.67 -13.76
CA SER A 13 -6.85 -6.21 -13.41
C SER A 13 -5.75 -6.96 -14.18
N PHE A 14 -6.00 -8.22 -14.55
CA PHE A 14 -5.05 -9.11 -15.24
C PHE A 14 -5.65 -9.69 -16.52
N PRO A 15 -6.04 -8.86 -17.51
CA PRO A 15 -6.76 -9.33 -18.69
C PRO A 15 -5.95 -10.24 -19.60
N GLN A 16 -4.62 -10.23 -19.49
CA GLN A 16 -3.71 -11.09 -20.26
C GLN A 16 -3.58 -12.50 -19.68
N ASP A 17 -3.99 -12.70 -18.42
CA ASP A 17 -3.99 -14.00 -17.77
C ASP A 17 -5.39 -14.63 -17.90
N THR A 18 -5.54 -15.56 -18.83
CA THR A 18 -6.82 -16.20 -19.14
C THR A 18 -7.33 -17.11 -18.01
N ASN A 19 -6.47 -17.54 -17.08
CA ASN A 19 -6.91 -18.32 -15.92
C ASN A 19 -7.84 -17.51 -15.01
N THR A 20 -7.71 -16.18 -15.01
CA THR A 20 -8.52 -15.28 -14.18
C THR A 20 -9.97 -15.12 -14.64
N TYR A 21 -10.30 -15.54 -15.87
CA TYR A 21 -11.59 -15.23 -16.52
C TYR A 21 -12.76 -15.94 -15.85
N HIS A 22 -12.50 -17.11 -15.26
CA HIS A 22 -13.52 -17.94 -14.61
C HIS A 22 -13.57 -17.72 -13.09
N ILE A 23 -12.67 -16.90 -12.54
CA ILE A 23 -12.57 -16.68 -11.11
C ILE A 23 -13.63 -15.69 -10.65
N ASN A 24 -14.55 -16.19 -9.84
CA ASN A 24 -15.62 -15.43 -9.20
C ASN A 24 -15.62 -15.59 -7.67
N THR A 25 -14.62 -16.27 -7.11
CA THR A 25 -14.44 -16.52 -5.68
C THR A 25 -13.46 -15.55 -5.02
N GLN A 26 -12.74 -14.76 -5.81
CA GLN A 26 -11.78 -13.74 -5.36
C GLN A 26 -12.08 -12.41 -6.04
N PHE A 27 -11.68 -11.31 -5.40
CA PHE A 27 -11.78 -9.97 -5.98
C PHE A 27 -10.67 -9.05 -5.47
N LEU A 28 -10.43 -7.96 -6.17
CA LEU A 28 -9.51 -6.89 -5.78
C LEU A 28 -10.27 -5.65 -5.32
N LEU A 29 -9.78 -4.95 -4.31
CA LEU A 29 -10.09 -3.55 -4.05
C LEU A 29 -9.04 -2.68 -4.75
N GLY A 30 -9.50 -1.84 -5.66
CA GLY A 30 -8.63 -1.10 -6.57
C GLY A 30 -7.74 -2.07 -7.37
N ARG A 31 -6.47 -1.71 -7.56
CA ARG A 31 -5.51 -2.54 -8.30
C ARG A 31 -4.62 -3.41 -7.41
N GLY A 32 -4.61 -3.13 -6.09
CA GLY A 32 -3.53 -3.58 -5.21
C GLY A 32 -3.93 -4.59 -4.14
N VAL A 33 -5.18 -4.60 -3.66
CA VAL A 33 -5.56 -5.42 -2.49
C VAL A 33 -6.46 -6.56 -2.93
N MET A 34 -6.00 -7.82 -2.86
CA MET A 34 -6.76 -9.02 -3.20
C MET A 34 -7.38 -9.66 -1.96
N ILE A 35 -8.64 -10.07 -2.08
CA ILE A 35 -9.40 -10.72 -1.03
C ILE A 35 -9.79 -12.13 -1.50
N SER A 36 -9.43 -13.12 -0.69
CA SER A 36 -9.68 -14.55 -0.94
C SER A 36 -10.45 -15.16 0.24
N PRO A 37 -11.79 -15.03 0.27
CA PRO A 37 -12.62 -15.51 1.38
C PRO A 37 -12.85 -17.03 1.31
N VAL A 38 -13.09 -17.65 2.48
CA VAL A 38 -13.72 -18.98 2.56
C VAL A 38 -15.21 -18.84 2.23
N LEU A 39 -15.70 -19.64 1.28
CA LEU A 39 -17.08 -19.55 0.79
C LEU A 39 -17.94 -20.78 1.11
N ASN A 40 -17.32 -21.87 1.59
CA ASN A 40 -17.99 -23.12 1.91
C ASN A 40 -18.02 -23.34 3.42
N GLN A 41 -19.13 -23.85 3.94
CA GLN A 41 -19.32 -24.08 5.36
C GLN A 41 -18.33 -25.13 5.90
N GLY A 42 -17.66 -24.81 7.02
CA GLY A 42 -16.79 -25.75 7.74
C GLY A 42 -15.38 -25.89 7.17
N GLU A 43 -15.07 -25.19 6.08
CA GLU A 43 -13.71 -25.11 5.55
C GLU A 43 -12.84 -24.20 6.41
N VAL A 44 -11.58 -24.58 6.57
CA VAL A 44 -10.54 -23.80 7.29
C VAL A 44 -9.35 -23.48 6.38
N THR A 45 -9.55 -23.66 5.08
CA THR A 45 -8.57 -23.36 4.03
C THR A 45 -9.31 -22.75 2.83
N VAL A 46 -8.60 -21.95 2.03
CA VAL A 46 -9.10 -21.42 0.76
C VAL A 46 -8.14 -21.78 -0.37
N ASP A 47 -8.67 -22.29 -1.48
CA ASP A 47 -7.91 -22.41 -2.73
C ASP A 47 -8.05 -21.10 -3.52
N ALA A 48 -6.95 -20.36 -3.61
CA ALA A 48 -6.91 -19.02 -4.18
C ALA A 48 -5.89 -18.96 -5.32
N TYR A 49 -6.30 -18.39 -6.45
CA TYR A 49 -5.39 -18.09 -7.55
C TYR A 49 -4.66 -16.78 -7.30
N PHE A 50 -3.34 -16.81 -7.46
CA PHE A 50 -2.48 -15.64 -7.45
C PHE A 50 -1.97 -15.41 -8.88
N PRO A 51 -2.34 -14.29 -9.52
CA PRO A 51 -1.71 -13.87 -10.77
C PRO A 51 -0.21 -13.61 -10.60
N LYS A 52 0.51 -13.53 -11.72
CA LYS A 52 1.94 -13.18 -11.73
C LYS A 52 2.23 -11.97 -10.82
N GLY A 53 3.27 -12.10 -10.00
CA GLY A 53 3.84 -11.02 -9.19
C GLY A 53 4.05 -11.43 -7.73
N ARG A 54 4.43 -10.42 -6.93
CA ARG A 54 4.63 -10.56 -5.48
C ARG A 54 3.40 -10.09 -4.73
N TRP A 55 2.95 -10.89 -3.79
CA TRP A 55 1.77 -10.63 -2.97
C TRP A 55 2.12 -10.79 -1.50
N PHE A 56 1.80 -9.77 -0.70
CA PHE A 56 2.16 -9.67 0.71
C PHE A 56 0.90 -9.77 1.56
N ASN A 57 0.83 -10.69 2.52
CA ASN A 57 -0.28 -10.75 3.46
C ASN A 57 -0.39 -9.43 4.23
N LEU A 58 -1.56 -8.82 4.22
CA LEU A 58 -1.78 -7.46 4.72
C LEU A 58 -1.84 -7.38 6.26
N PHE A 59 -1.99 -8.50 6.96
CA PHE A 59 -2.12 -8.53 8.42
C PHE A 59 -0.78 -8.77 9.11
N ASP A 60 -0.01 -9.75 8.63
CA ASP A 60 1.25 -10.13 9.28
C ASP A 60 2.49 -9.70 8.49
N TYR A 61 2.37 -9.34 7.22
CA TYR A 61 3.50 -9.09 6.30
C TYR A 61 4.51 -10.26 6.22
N ALA A 62 4.19 -11.43 6.75
CA ALA A 62 5.09 -12.57 6.86
C ALA A 62 4.78 -13.63 5.82
N GLN A 63 3.53 -13.77 5.40
CA GLN A 63 3.20 -14.64 4.29
C GLN A 63 3.34 -13.88 2.97
N THR A 64 4.19 -14.41 2.10
CA THR A 64 4.33 -13.93 0.72
C THR A 64 4.06 -15.02 -0.27
N VAL A 65 3.47 -14.60 -1.38
CA VAL A 65 3.29 -15.41 -2.57
C VAL A 65 4.06 -14.71 -3.69
N HIS A 66 4.90 -15.47 -4.39
CA HIS A 66 5.62 -15.00 -5.57
C HIS A 66 5.35 -15.99 -6.69
N GLU A 67 4.63 -15.55 -7.71
CA GLU A 67 4.29 -16.39 -8.86
C GLU A 67 4.82 -15.77 -10.16
N ASP A 68 5.52 -16.56 -10.98
CA ASP A 68 6.07 -16.12 -12.28
C ASP A 68 5.04 -16.17 -13.40
N GLU A 69 4.11 -17.13 -13.35
CA GLU A 69 3.09 -17.38 -14.39
C GLU A 69 1.65 -17.38 -13.82
N GLY A 70 1.53 -17.27 -12.50
CA GLY A 70 0.28 -17.39 -11.76
C GLY A 70 -0.07 -18.83 -11.38
N ALA A 71 -0.61 -19.02 -10.18
CA ALA A 71 -0.88 -20.36 -9.64
C ALA A 71 -2.03 -20.37 -8.63
N HIS A 72 -2.67 -21.52 -8.49
CA HIS A 72 -3.58 -21.83 -7.38
C HIS A 72 -2.77 -22.26 -6.15
N LEU A 73 -3.04 -21.63 -5.02
CA LEU A 73 -2.44 -21.94 -3.73
C LEU A 73 -3.53 -22.19 -2.70
N THR A 74 -3.35 -23.27 -1.92
CA THR A 74 -4.15 -23.53 -0.73
C THR A 74 -3.57 -22.75 0.44
N LEU A 75 -4.36 -21.82 0.98
CA LEU A 75 -4.01 -20.99 2.13
C LEU A 75 -4.78 -21.42 3.37
N ASP A 76 -4.14 -21.32 4.52
CA ASP A 76 -4.83 -21.45 5.81
C ASP A 76 -5.83 -20.29 5.98
N ALA A 77 -7.03 -20.63 6.45
CA ALA A 77 -8.10 -19.69 6.72
C ALA A 77 -8.94 -20.19 7.91
N PRO A 78 -8.36 -20.27 9.13
CA PRO A 78 -9.12 -20.60 10.33
C PRO A 78 -10.27 -19.61 10.55
N GLU A 79 -11.19 -19.93 11.47
CA GLU A 79 -12.47 -19.22 11.62
C GLU A 79 -12.36 -17.70 11.85
N ASP A 80 -11.23 -17.21 12.35
CA ASP A 80 -10.94 -15.80 12.62
C ASP A 80 -10.13 -15.11 11.51
N THR A 81 -9.85 -15.79 10.41
CA THR A 81 -8.92 -15.34 9.38
C THR A 81 -9.58 -15.27 8.01
N ILE A 82 -9.40 -14.11 7.36
CA ILE A 82 -9.66 -13.92 5.95
C ILE A 82 -8.33 -13.61 5.25
N ASN A 83 -8.09 -14.22 4.09
CA ASN A 83 -6.87 -14.00 3.34
C ASN A 83 -6.97 -12.69 2.54
N VAL A 84 -6.10 -11.73 2.88
CA VAL A 84 -5.99 -10.43 2.21
C VAL A 84 -4.53 -10.15 1.87
N HIS A 85 -4.26 -9.88 0.59
CA HIS A 85 -2.90 -9.71 0.09
C HIS A 85 -2.74 -8.41 -0.69
N LEU A 86 -1.65 -7.68 -0.45
CA LEU A 86 -1.23 -6.51 -1.21
C LEU A 86 -0.28 -6.93 -2.34
N ASN A 87 -0.61 -6.58 -3.58
CA ASN A 87 0.26 -6.75 -4.74
C ASN A 87 1.42 -5.75 -4.69
N GLY A 88 2.64 -6.22 -4.98
CA GLY A 88 3.80 -5.37 -5.26
C GLY A 88 3.53 -4.35 -6.36
N GLY A 89 4.28 -3.24 -6.32
CA GLY A 89 4.05 -2.08 -7.19
C GLY A 89 3.02 -1.09 -6.63
N ASN A 90 2.47 -1.33 -5.44
CA ASN A 90 1.43 -0.49 -4.86
C ASN A 90 1.86 0.19 -3.56
N ILE A 91 1.37 1.40 -3.36
CA ILE A 91 1.45 2.15 -2.11
C ILE A 91 0.03 2.35 -1.59
N LEU A 92 -0.21 1.95 -0.33
CA LEU A 92 -1.46 2.22 0.38
C LEU A 92 -1.25 3.33 1.40
N ALA A 93 -2.18 4.29 1.43
CA ALA A 93 -2.29 5.25 2.53
C ALA A 93 -3.36 4.76 3.51
N ILE A 94 -2.96 4.48 4.74
CA ILE A 94 -3.78 3.85 5.78
C ILE A 94 -3.90 4.81 6.96
N GLN A 95 -5.10 4.96 7.52
CA GLN A 95 -5.33 5.67 8.77
C GLN A 95 -5.55 4.67 9.91
N GLN A 96 -5.28 5.10 11.13
CA GLN A 96 -5.49 4.28 12.32
C GLN A 96 -6.98 3.98 12.50
N GLU A 97 -7.26 2.78 13.01
CA GLU A 97 -8.63 2.38 13.31
C GLU A 97 -9.24 3.24 14.42
N ALA A 98 -10.54 3.52 14.29
CA ALA A 98 -11.33 4.14 15.33
C ALA A 98 -12.77 3.66 15.25
N LEU A 99 -13.54 3.86 16.33
CA LEU A 99 -14.94 3.45 16.40
C LEU A 99 -15.87 4.18 15.42
N THR A 100 -15.42 5.32 14.85
CA THR A 100 -16.16 6.09 13.84
C THR A 100 -15.21 6.64 12.79
N THR A 101 -15.73 6.91 11.59
CA THR A 101 -14.98 7.58 10.52
C THR A 101 -14.60 9.01 10.89
N GLU A 102 -15.42 9.71 11.68
CA GLU A 102 -15.09 11.06 12.18
C GLU A 102 -13.80 11.06 13.01
N LEU A 103 -13.61 10.03 13.86
CA LEU A 103 -12.39 9.88 14.65
C LEU A 103 -11.22 9.36 13.81
N ALA A 104 -11.44 8.35 12.96
CA ALA A 104 -10.39 7.77 12.12
C ALA A 104 -9.79 8.82 11.18
N ARG A 105 -10.63 9.69 10.60
CA ARG A 105 -10.18 10.76 9.67
C ARG A 105 -9.26 11.80 10.33
N LYS A 106 -9.24 11.88 11.66
CA LYS A 106 -8.36 12.78 12.42
C LYS A 106 -7.01 12.13 12.76
N SER A 107 -6.82 10.84 12.48
CA SER A 107 -5.56 10.16 12.76
C SER A 107 -4.50 10.49 11.71
N SER A 108 -3.24 10.26 12.08
CA SER A 108 -2.12 10.22 11.16
C SER A 108 -2.29 9.12 10.11
N PHE A 109 -1.53 9.27 9.02
CA PHE A 109 -1.38 8.28 7.96
C PHE A 109 -0.13 7.41 8.19
N GLU A 110 -0.26 6.15 7.83
CA GLU A 110 0.82 5.22 7.50
C GLU A 110 0.84 5.00 5.99
N LEU A 111 2.03 5.04 5.38
CA LEU A 111 2.21 4.64 3.99
C LEU A 111 2.82 3.24 3.93
N LEU A 112 2.08 2.28 3.39
CA LEU A 112 2.54 0.93 3.16
C LEU A 112 2.98 0.78 1.71
N VAL A 113 4.29 0.64 1.49
CA VAL A 113 4.93 0.52 0.18
C VAL A 113 5.28 -0.94 -0.06
N ALA A 114 4.64 -1.58 -1.03
CA ALA A 114 4.97 -2.94 -1.44
C ALA A 114 5.75 -2.93 -2.74
N PHE A 115 7.04 -3.29 -2.71
CA PHE A 115 7.83 -3.42 -3.93
C PHE A 115 7.51 -4.72 -4.66
N GLY A 116 7.32 -4.63 -5.98
CA GLY A 116 7.23 -5.77 -6.90
C GLY A 116 8.59 -6.09 -7.53
N GLU A 117 8.64 -6.95 -8.55
CA GLU A 117 9.89 -7.31 -9.26
C GLU A 117 10.65 -6.09 -9.81
N GLU A 118 9.93 -5.02 -10.17
CA GLU A 118 10.52 -3.82 -10.76
C GLU A 118 11.11 -2.84 -9.73
N ASN A 119 11.11 -3.19 -8.44
CA ASN A 119 11.65 -2.35 -7.36
C ASN A 119 11.07 -0.91 -7.33
N ASN A 120 9.87 -0.74 -7.88
CA ASN A 120 9.09 0.48 -7.85
C ASN A 120 7.72 0.22 -7.24
N ALA A 121 7.07 1.29 -6.77
CA ALA A 121 5.69 1.27 -6.33
C ALA A 121 5.05 2.64 -6.50
N SER A 122 3.72 2.65 -6.70
CA SER A 122 2.95 3.90 -6.76
C SER A 122 1.60 3.78 -6.08
N GLY A 123 1.05 4.92 -5.67
CA GLY A 123 -0.27 5.00 -5.06
C GLY A 123 -0.88 6.38 -5.23
N GLU A 124 -2.18 6.48 -5.00
CA GLU A 124 -2.92 7.73 -5.08
C GLU A 124 -3.82 7.85 -3.84
N LEU A 125 -3.95 9.06 -3.32
CA LEU A 125 -4.84 9.41 -2.22
C LEU A 125 -5.63 10.65 -2.60
N PHE A 126 -6.96 10.55 -2.50
CA PHE A 126 -7.86 11.68 -2.64
C PHE A 126 -8.43 12.02 -1.27
N LEU A 127 -8.38 13.30 -0.90
CA LEU A 127 -8.86 13.84 0.36
C LEU A 127 -9.85 14.97 0.09
N ASP A 128 -10.98 14.96 0.76
CA ASP A 128 -12.00 16.00 0.78
C ASP A 128 -12.67 16.03 2.15
N ASP A 129 -13.75 16.79 2.34
CA ASP A 129 -14.50 16.79 3.59
C ASP A 129 -15.29 15.49 3.84
N GLY A 130 -15.55 14.69 2.79
CA GLY A 130 -16.33 13.46 2.83
C GLY A 130 -17.85 13.66 2.88
N GLU A 131 -18.34 14.90 2.77
CA GLU A 131 -19.75 15.26 2.92
C GLU A 131 -20.29 16.09 1.74
N SER A 132 -19.45 16.93 1.14
CA SER A 132 -19.83 17.78 0.02
C SER A 132 -20.31 16.96 -1.18
N VAL A 133 -21.41 17.39 -1.79
CA VAL A 133 -22.06 16.66 -2.90
C VAL A 133 -21.18 16.66 -4.15
N GLU A 134 -20.55 17.79 -4.45
CA GLU A 134 -19.69 17.93 -5.64
C GLU A 134 -18.23 17.68 -5.28
N MET A 135 -17.71 16.53 -5.74
CA MET A 135 -16.29 16.19 -5.60
C MET A 135 -15.43 17.13 -6.43
N ALA A 136 -14.36 17.63 -5.83
CA ALA A 136 -13.36 18.47 -6.49
C ALA A 136 -13.93 19.74 -7.17
N ALA A 137 -15.05 20.28 -6.68
CA ALA A 137 -15.65 21.50 -7.20
C ALA A 137 -14.84 22.76 -6.80
N ASP A 138 -14.93 23.79 -7.62
CA ASP A 138 -14.34 25.10 -7.34
C ASP A 138 -14.92 25.66 -6.03
N GLY A 139 -14.04 25.94 -5.06
CA GLY A 139 -14.42 26.45 -3.73
C GLY A 139 -14.57 25.38 -2.65
N ASN A 140 -14.58 24.09 -3.00
CA ASN A 140 -14.50 23.00 -2.02
C ASN A 140 -13.03 22.75 -1.64
N GLU A 141 -12.78 22.38 -0.38
CA GLU A 141 -11.47 21.95 0.07
C GLU A 141 -11.26 20.47 -0.30
N TRP A 142 -10.28 20.20 -1.15
CA TRP A 142 -9.89 18.84 -1.54
C TRP A 142 -8.40 18.80 -1.91
N SER A 143 -7.77 17.64 -1.81
CA SER A 143 -6.38 17.40 -2.20
C SER A 143 -6.27 16.06 -2.93
N SER A 144 -5.47 16.01 -3.98
CA SER A 144 -5.10 14.75 -4.64
C SER A 144 -3.58 14.58 -4.54
N VAL A 145 -3.16 13.46 -3.97
CA VAL A 145 -1.76 13.15 -3.70
C VAL A 145 -1.37 11.91 -4.50
N SER A 146 -0.29 12.00 -5.26
CA SER A 146 0.30 10.86 -5.95
C SER A 146 1.62 10.50 -5.31
N PHE A 147 1.79 9.24 -4.92
CA PHE A 147 3.01 8.71 -4.34
C PHE A 147 3.78 7.90 -5.38
N GLY A 148 5.10 8.08 -5.39
CA GLY A 148 6.04 7.23 -6.11
C GLY A 148 7.13 6.76 -5.17
N SER A 149 7.54 5.51 -5.31
CA SER A 149 8.65 4.95 -4.55
C SER A 149 9.51 4.05 -5.44
N GLU A 150 10.81 4.08 -5.21
CA GLU A 150 11.80 3.31 -5.95
C GLU A 150 12.94 2.86 -5.02
N VAL A 151 13.55 1.73 -5.37
CA VAL A 151 14.77 1.24 -4.73
C VAL A 151 15.92 1.33 -5.74
N VAL A 152 16.99 2.02 -5.35
CA VAL A 152 18.29 1.99 -6.03
C VAL A 152 19.21 1.12 -5.19
N GLU A 153 19.32 -0.16 -5.56
CA GLU A 153 20.09 -1.16 -4.80
C GLU A 153 21.52 -0.71 -4.52
N GLY A 154 21.96 -0.89 -3.27
CA GLY A 154 23.28 -0.46 -2.79
C GLY A 154 23.46 1.06 -2.66
N SER A 155 22.38 1.85 -2.81
CA SER A 155 22.41 3.31 -2.69
C SER A 155 21.29 3.82 -1.77
N GLU A 156 20.04 3.75 -2.21
CA GLU A 156 18.93 4.39 -1.50
C GLU A 156 17.57 3.73 -1.73
N ILE A 157 16.67 3.90 -0.77
CA ILE A 157 15.22 3.66 -0.91
C ILE A 157 14.55 5.02 -0.80
N ARG A 158 13.68 5.36 -1.75
CA ARG A 158 13.04 6.67 -1.83
C ARG A 158 11.52 6.54 -1.92
N ILE A 159 10.81 7.42 -1.23
CA ILE A 159 9.39 7.71 -1.47
C ILE A 159 9.22 9.22 -1.62
N SER A 160 8.42 9.65 -2.59
CA SER A 160 8.06 11.05 -2.77
C SER A 160 6.59 11.21 -3.14
N SER A 161 6.06 12.39 -2.89
CA SER A 161 4.69 12.76 -3.24
C SER A 161 4.64 13.97 -4.17
N THR A 162 3.70 13.99 -5.10
CA THR A 162 3.24 15.20 -5.77
C THR A 162 1.82 15.53 -5.32
N VAL A 163 1.51 16.81 -5.14
CA VAL A 163 0.22 17.23 -4.59
C VAL A 163 -0.49 18.20 -5.52
N MET A 164 -1.73 17.88 -5.87
CA MET A 164 -2.67 18.78 -6.52
C MET A 164 -3.63 19.36 -5.48
N ASN A 165 -3.79 20.69 -5.53
CA ASN A 165 -4.66 21.48 -4.65
C ASN A 165 -4.30 21.47 -3.14
N GLY A 166 -3.06 21.13 -2.75
CA GLY A 166 -2.68 20.92 -1.34
C GLY A 166 -2.76 22.15 -0.43
N GLY A 167 -2.10 23.26 -0.77
CA GLY A 167 -1.90 24.40 0.14
C GLY A 167 -3.18 25.13 0.61
N ASN A 168 -4.29 24.96 -0.12
CA ASN A 168 -5.63 25.44 0.26
C ASN A 168 -6.65 24.29 0.29
N GLY A 169 -6.18 23.04 0.21
CA GLY A 169 -7.01 21.84 0.12
C GLY A 169 -7.23 21.17 1.46
N PHE A 170 -8.02 20.11 1.42
CA PHE A 170 -8.31 19.31 2.61
C PHE A 170 -7.09 18.53 3.07
N GLY A 171 -6.97 18.30 4.38
CA GLY A 171 -5.92 17.45 4.96
C GLY A 171 -4.55 18.12 5.13
N LYS A 172 -4.46 19.46 5.01
CA LYS A 172 -3.22 20.22 5.19
C LYS A 172 -2.53 20.05 6.55
N ASP A 173 -3.27 19.66 7.59
CA ASP A 173 -2.76 19.43 8.94
C ASP A 173 -2.57 17.93 9.27
N LEU A 174 -2.97 17.03 8.35
CA LEU A 174 -2.80 15.60 8.52
C LEU A 174 -1.37 15.20 8.18
N VAL A 175 -0.79 14.34 9.00
CA VAL A 175 0.61 13.92 8.88
C VAL A 175 0.75 12.46 8.48
N VAL A 176 1.79 12.16 7.71
CA VAL A 176 2.40 10.83 7.63
C VAL A 176 3.28 10.66 8.86
N GLU A 177 2.93 9.68 9.70
CA GLU A 177 3.67 9.31 10.92
C GLU A 177 4.64 8.16 10.66
N LYS A 178 4.26 7.26 9.74
CA LYS A 178 4.95 5.99 9.50
C LYS A 178 5.01 5.68 8.01
N VAL A 179 6.13 5.13 7.57
CA VAL A 179 6.28 4.50 6.25
C VAL A 179 6.85 3.10 6.45
N VAL A 180 6.24 2.11 5.80
CA VAL A 180 6.69 0.72 5.81
C VAL A 180 7.02 0.30 4.39
N PHE A 181 8.21 -0.25 4.17
CA PHE A 181 8.65 -0.81 2.91
C PHE A 181 8.70 -2.33 3.00
N LEU A 182 7.97 -3.00 2.11
CA LEU A 182 7.92 -4.45 1.94
C LEU A 182 8.64 -4.88 0.65
N GLY A 183 9.16 -6.11 0.62
CA GLY A 183 9.75 -6.71 -0.57
C GLY A 183 11.20 -6.33 -0.86
N LEU A 184 12.01 -6.03 0.17
CA LEU A 184 13.44 -5.73 0.00
C LEU A 184 14.26 -7.04 -0.04
N ASP A 185 14.66 -7.47 -1.23
CA ASP A 185 15.31 -8.79 -1.45
C ASP A 185 16.81 -8.81 -1.15
N PHE A 186 17.31 -7.77 -0.47
CA PHE A 186 18.70 -7.64 -0.04
C PHE A 186 18.77 -7.37 1.47
N GLU A 187 19.91 -7.66 2.07
CA GLU A 187 20.27 -7.13 3.39
C GLU A 187 20.71 -5.68 3.22
N LEU A 188 20.36 -4.84 4.18
CA LEU A 188 20.75 -3.43 4.16
C LEU A 188 21.21 -2.99 5.54
N GLU A 189 22.15 -2.05 5.54
CA GLU A 189 22.51 -1.25 6.69
C GLU A 189 22.09 0.21 6.45
N VAL A 190 21.17 0.73 7.26
CA VAL A 190 20.72 2.13 7.15
C VAL A 190 21.81 3.07 7.62
N LYS A 191 22.24 3.99 6.76
CA LYS A 191 23.24 5.02 7.06
C LYS A 191 22.63 6.34 7.53
N GLY A 192 21.44 6.65 7.06
CA GLY A 192 20.71 7.84 7.45
C GLY A 192 19.38 7.94 6.72
N VAL A 193 18.52 8.80 7.24
CA VAL A 193 17.27 9.18 6.59
C VAL A 193 17.31 10.67 6.35
N SER A 194 17.07 11.09 5.10
CA SER A 194 16.86 12.49 4.76
C SER A 194 15.40 12.73 4.38
N ILE A 195 14.89 13.88 4.78
CA ILE A 195 13.55 14.36 4.48
C ILE A 195 13.71 15.71 3.79
N ASN A 196 13.23 15.83 2.56
CA ASN A 196 13.40 17.02 1.72
C ASN A 196 14.86 17.50 1.68
N GLY A 197 15.80 16.55 1.55
CA GLY A 197 17.24 16.80 1.49
C GLY A 197 17.94 17.08 2.83
N ASN A 198 17.23 17.08 3.96
CA ASN A 198 17.83 17.31 5.28
C ASN A 198 17.82 16.02 6.11
N TYR A 199 18.95 15.64 6.70
CA TYR A 199 18.99 14.49 7.60
C TYR A 199 18.06 14.67 8.80
N SER A 200 17.28 13.63 9.09
CA SER A 200 16.30 13.62 10.15
C SER A 200 16.59 12.50 11.15
N ASN A 201 16.40 12.79 12.43
CA ASN A 201 16.53 11.80 13.50
C ASN A 201 15.16 11.12 13.74
N VAL A 202 14.84 10.17 12.88
CA VAL A 202 13.63 9.34 12.95
C VAL A 202 13.99 7.92 13.40
N LYS A 203 13.01 7.22 13.96
CA LYS A 203 13.21 5.82 14.34
C LYS A 203 13.14 4.96 13.09
N VAL A 204 14.12 4.08 12.91
CA VAL A 204 14.18 3.16 11.77
C VAL A 204 14.39 1.73 12.29
N GLU A 205 13.57 0.81 11.82
CA GLU A 205 13.64 -0.61 12.18
C GLU A 205 13.68 -1.45 10.91
N TYR A 206 14.62 -2.39 10.84
CA TYR A 206 14.74 -3.34 9.74
C TYR A 206 14.71 -4.76 10.29
N GLU A 207 13.90 -5.61 9.68
CA GLU A 207 13.86 -7.04 9.99
C GLU A 207 13.69 -7.89 8.73
N LYS A 208 14.09 -9.17 8.80
CA LYS A 208 13.72 -10.16 7.78
C LYS A 208 12.39 -10.79 8.18
N LYS A 209 11.41 -10.71 7.28
CA LYS A 209 10.06 -11.24 7.48
C LYS A 209 9.58 -11.88 6.18
N GLY A 210 9.03 -13.09 6.24
CA GLY A 210 8.47 -13.74 5.05
C GLY A 210 9.44 -13.96 3.88
N GLY A 211 10.74 -14.12 4.15
CA GLY A 211 11.78 -14.30 3.13
C GLY A 211 12.31 -13.01 2.51
N PHE A 212 11.76 -11.84 2.87
CA PHE A 212 12.20 -10.53 2.37
C PHE A 212 12.56 -9.59 3.54
N GLY A 213 13.15 -8.44 3.24
CA GLY A 213 13.42 -7.37 4.21
C GLY A 213 12.24 -6.41 4.35
N LEU A 214 11.84 -6.14 5.59
CA LEU A 214 10.85 -5.15 5.96
C LEU A 214 11.58 -3.99 6.65
N LEU A 215 11.36 -2.77 6.15
CA LEU A 215 11.93 -1.55 6.72
C LEU A 215 10.81 -0.61 7.17
N GLU A 216 10.83 -0.20 8.42
CA GLU A 216 9.90 0.80 8.97
C GLU A 216 10.62 2.09 9.33
N ILE A 217 10.01 3.22 8.99
CA ILE A 217 10.38 4.56 9.47
C ILE A 217 9.21 5.09 10.29
N GLN A 218 9.47 5.46 11.54
CA GLN A 218 8.46 5.93 12.50
C GLN A 218 8.84 7.31 13.07
N GLY A 219 7.83 8.07 13.51
CA GLY A 219 8.01 9.39 14.10
C GLY A 219 8.13 10.52 13.06
N LEU A 220 7.63 10.27 11.85
CA LEU A 220 7.53 11.26 10.79
C LEU A 220 6.48 12.33 11.12
N LYS A 221 6.59 13.48 10.46
CA LYS A 221 5.70 14.64 10.64
C LYS A 221 5.37 15.31 9.31
N GLN A 222 5.44 14.56 8.22
CA GLN A 222 5.31 15.09 6.86
C GLN A 222 3.83 15.35 6.61
N LEU A 223 3.47 16.58 6.25
CA LEU A 223 2.08 16.91 5.94
C LEU A 223 1.68 16.18 4.65
N ILE A 224 0.60 15.42 4.69
CA ILE A 224 0.13 14.63 3.54
C ILE A 224 -0.33 15.54 2.39
N GLY A 225 -0.80 16.74 2.72
CA GLY A 225 -1.21 17.77 1.76
C GLY A 225 -0.08 18.64 1.22
N GLU A 226 1.18 18.38 1.58
CA GLU A 226 2.36 19.06 1.04
C GLU A 226 3.28 18.07 0.33
N GLU A 227 4.03 18.54 -0.66
CA GLU A 227 5.03 17.70 -1.31
C GLU A 227 6.16 17.35 -0.35
N PHE A 228 6.49 16.06 -0.25
CA PHE A 228 7.63 15.58 0.50
C PHE A 228 8.41 14.52 -0.28
N GLU A 229 9.67 14.38 0.11
CA GLU A 229 10.55 13.29 -0.25
C GLU A 229 11.18 12.74 1.04
N ILE A 230 11.15 11.42 1.18
CA ILE A 230 11.88 10.69 2.22
C ILE A 230 12.85 9.74 1.51
N LYS A 231 14.12 9.82 1.89
CA LYS A 231 15.20 9.00 1.34
C LYS A 231 15.93 8.29 2.46
N VAL A 232 16.06 6.98 2.35
CA VAL A 232 16.85 6.13 3.24
C VAL A 232 18.13 5.77 2.51
N GLU A 233 19.27 6.22 3.02
CA GLU A 233 20.58 5.84 2.52
C GLU A 233 20.95 4.47 3.07
N ILE A 234 21.35 3.55 2.19
CA ILE A 234 21.63 2.15 2.52
C ILE A 234 23.00 1.71 2.02
N LYS A 235 23.55 0.66 2.64
CA LYS A 235 24.74 -0.06 2.19
C LYS A 235 24.50 -1.56 2.23
#